data_AF-A0A118K268-F1
#
_entry.id   AF-A0A118K268-F1
#
_cell.length_a   1.000
_cell.length_b   1.000
_cell.length_c   1.000
_cell.angle_alpha   90.00
_cell.angle_beta   90.00
_cell.angle_gamma   90.00
#
_symmetry.space_group_name_H-M   'P 1'
#
loop_
_entity.id
_entity.type
_entity.pdbx_description
1 polymer ?
#
loop_
_entity_poly.entity_id
_entity_poly.type
_entity_poly.pdbx_seq_one_letter_code
_entity_poly.pdbx_strand_id
1 'polypeptide(L)'
;MLLRFLGHKIRYSCLLNDLEQHSIVFEDEYVVETFLNSLPRQWSLISMVIRESKNFKTMSLQTLYGKLWSHEIRNEMTKLSVIQPCHGSECRKKQTENKVVVKDEGWARLSSTYL
;
A
#
# COMPACT_ATOMS: atom_id res chain seq x y z
N MET A 1 14.88 4.10 1.09
CA MET A 1 14.53 2.77 0.55
C MET A 1 13.46 2.91 -0.55
N LEU A 2 12.58 3.90 -0.42
CA LEU A 2 11.69 4.48 -1.43
C LEU A 2 12.28 4.71 -2.84
N LEU A 3 13.47 5.30 -3.00
CA LEU A 3 14.05 5.56 -4.34
C LEU A 3 14.28 4.28 -5.15
N ARG A 4 14.65 3.18 -4.49
CA ARG A 4 14.81 1.88 -5.15
C ARG A 4 13.46 1.27 -5.54
N PHE A 5 12.44 1.45 -4.71
CA PHE A 5 11.08 1.02 -5.02
C PHE A 5 10.48 1.79 -6.20
N LEU A 6 10.66 3.11 -6.25
CA LEU A 6 10.21 3.95 -7.36
C LEU A 6 10.90 3.57 -8.68
N GLY A 7 12.22 3.34 -8.65
CA GLY A 7 12.94 2.84 -9.82
C GLY A 7 12.43 1.48 -10.30
N HIS A 8 12.11 0.58 -9.37
CA HIS A 8 11.51 -0.72 -9.69
C HIS A 8 10.11 -0.58 -10.33
N LYS A 9 9.27 0.29 -9.76
CA LYS A 9 7.94 0.63 -10.28
C LYS A 9 7.99 1.15 -11.71
N ILE A 10 8.86 2.12 -11.98
CA ILE A 10 8.97 2.77 -13.28
C ILE A 10 9.43 1.78 -14.34
N ARG A 11 10.52 1.03 -14.08
CA ARG A 11 11.04 0.05 -15.04
C ARG A 11 10.02 -1.03 -15.38
N TYR A 12 9.29 -1.52 -14.38
CA TYR A 12 8.24 -2.52 -14.60
C TYR A 12 7.07 -1.95 -15.41
N SER A 13 6.67 -0.71 -15.15
CA SER A 13 5.60 -0.05 -15.91
C SER A 13 6.00 0.16 -17.37
N CYS A 14 7.25 0.58 -17.63
CA CYS A 14 7.77 0.70 -18.99
C CYS A 14 7.77 -0.65 -19.72
N LEU A 15 8.23 -1.72 -19.05
CA LEU A 15 8.24 -3.06 -19.63
C LEU A 15 6.83 -3.52 -20.04
N LEU A 16 5.84 -3.33 -19.17
CA LEU A 16 4.45 -3.71 -19.48
C LEU A 16 3.89 -2.91 -20.66
N ASN A 17 4.19 -1.61 -20.70
CA ASN A 17 3.79 -0.75 -21.81
C ASN A 17 4.44 -1.19 -23.13
N ASP A 18 5.71 -1.55 -23.12
CA ASP A 18 6.39 -2.06 -24.32
C ASP A 18 5.78 -3.39 -24.78
N LEU A 19 5.46 -4.30 -23.85
CA LEU A 19 4.79 -5.57 -24.15
C LEU A 19 3.39 -5.36 -24.74
N GLU A 20 2.65 -4.39 -24.20
CA GLU A 20 1.33 -4.00 -24.70
C GLU A 20 1.40 -3.44 -26.13
N GLN A 21 2.42 -2.64 -26.45
CA GLN A 21 2.68 -2.16 -27.81
C GLN A 21 2.93 -3.32 -28.80
N HIS A 22 3.47 -4.43 -28.32
CA HIS A 22 3.65 -5.67 -29.08
C HIS A 22 2.42 -6.60 -29.04
N SER A 23 1.26 -6.12 -28.58
CA SER A 23 0.01 -6.89 -28.43
C SER A 23 0.10 -8.07 -27.45
N ILE A 24 1.06 -8.04 -26.53
CA ILE A 24 1.19 -9.04 -25.47
C ILE A 24 0.55 -8.46 -24.20
N VAL A 25 -0.66 -8.92 -23.90
CA VAL A 25 -1.41 -8.49 -22.71
C VAL A 25 -1.43 -9.64 -21.69
N PHE A 26 -1.13 -9.31 -20.44
CA PHE A 26 -1.16 -10.23 -19.31
C PHE A 26 -2.33 -9.92 -18.39
N GLU A 27 -2.85 -10.93 -17.71
CA GLU A 27 -3.85 -10.74 -16.67
C GLU A 27 -3.27 -10.01 -15.46
N ASP A 28 -4.08 -9.18 -14.81
CA ASP A 28 -3.68 -8.39 -13.64
C ASP A 28 -3.11 -9.27 -12.51
N GLU A 29 -3.69 -10.45 -12.27
CA GLU A 29 -3.18 -11.40 -11.26
C GLU A 29 -1.73 -11.80 -11.55
N TYR A 30 -1.43 -12.17 -12.80
CA TYR A 30 -0.08 -12.54 -13.22
C TYR A 30 0.90 -11.37 -13.12
N VAL A 31 0.47 -10.18 -13.53
CA VAL A 31 1.28 -8.97 -13.49
C VAL A 31 1.62 -8.58 -12.05
N VAL A 32 0.65 -8.65 -11.15
CA VAL A 32 0.84 -8.35 -9.72
C VAL A 32 1.72 -9.40 -9.05
N GLU A 33 1.49 -10.68 -9.33
CA GLU A 33 2.30 -11.76 -8.77
C GLU A 33 3.77 -11.66 -9.22
N THR A 34 4.00 -11.42 -10.51
CA THR A 34 5.34 -11.26 -11.08
C THR A 34 6.06 -10.05 -10.46
N PHE A 35 5.35 -8.94 -10.26
CA PHE A 35 5.92 -7.79 -9.57
C PHE A 35 6.32 -8.14 -8.13
N LEU A 36 5.44 -8.79 -7.36
CA LEU A 36 5.75 -9.20 -5.98
C LEU A 36 6.94 -10.17 -5.90
N ASN A 37 7.04 -11.12 -6.85
CA ASN A 37 8.17 -12.06 -6.93
C ASN A 37 9.51 -11.35 -7.19
N SER A 38 9.49 -10.23 -7.91
CA SER A 38 10.68 -9.45 -8.23
C SER A 38 11.14 -8.51 -7.09
N LEU A 39 10.36 -8.38 -6.02
CA LEU A 39 10.70 -7.49 -4.91
C LEU A 39 11.83 -8.06 -4.03
N PRO A 40 12.70 -7.20 -3.47
CA PRO A 40 13.72 -7.64 -2.52
C PRO A 40 13.14 -8.29 -1.26
N ARG A 41 13.90 -9.18 -0.62
CA ARG A 41 13.48 -9.97 0.56
C ARG A 41 12.89 -9.14 1.71
N GLN A 42 13.30 -7.88 1.88
CA GLN A 42 12.73 -6.97 2.89
C GLN A 42 11.22 -6.72 2.73
N TRP A 43 10.66 -6.98 1.54
CA TRP A 43 9.23 -6.87 1.23
C TRP A 43 8.48 -8.20 1.40
N SER A 44 9.13 -9.28 1.86
CA SER A 44 8.52 -10.62 1.90
C SER A 44 7.26 -10.66 2.75
N LEU A 45 7.28 -10.01 3.92
CA LEU A 45 6.17 -10.02 4.86
C LEU A 45 4.93 -9.32 4.29
N ILE A 46 5.10 -8.11 3.74
CA ILE A 46 3.98 -7.40 3.09
C ILE A 46 3.52 -8.10 1.82
N SER A 47 4.43 -8.73 1.07
CA SER A 47 4.09 -9.52 -0.12
C SER A 47 3.23 -10.73 0.24
N MET A 48 3.55 -11.43 1.33
CA MET A 48 2.74 -12.54 1.86
C MET A 48 1.35 -12.07 2.27
N VAL A 49 1.26 -10.98 3.04
CA VAL A 49 -0.02 -10.39 3.46
C VAL A 49 -0.88 -9.97 2.26
N ILE A 50 -0.27 -9.42 1.20
CA ILE A 50 -0.98 -9.04 -0.03
C ILE A 50 -1.51 -10.28 -0.76
N ARG A 51 -0.72 -11.37 -0.83
CA ARG A 51 -1.14 -12.64 -1.46
C ARG A 51 -2.30 -13.30 -0.73
N GLU A 52 -2.31 -13.25 0.59
CA GLU A 52 -3.40 -13.80 1.42
C GLU A 52 -4.66 -12.93 1.40
N SER A 53 -4.59 -11.72 0.85
CA SER A 53 -5.75 -10.83 0.80
C SER A 53 -6.79 -11.35 -0.20
N LYS A 54 -8.07 -11.28 0.20
CA LYS A 54 -9.21 -11.72 -0.62
C LYS A 54 -9.27 -11.06 -2.00
N ASN A 55 -8.72 -9.87 -2.11
CA ASN A 55 -8.76 -9.05 -3.32
C ASN A 55 -7.52 -9.26 -4.20
N PHE A 56 -6.67 -10.26 -3.92
CA PHE A 56 -5.42 -10.46 -4.66
C PHE A 56 -5.66 -10.65 -6.16
N LYS A 57 -6.59 -11.55 -6.53
CA LYS A 57 -6.87 -11.91 -7.93
C LYS A 57 -7.45 -10.77 -8.77
N THR A 58 -8.13 -9.83 -8.13
CA THR A 58 -8.76 -8.69 -8.78
C THR A 58 -7.97 -7.39 -8.57
N MET A 59 -6.78 -7.48 -8.00
CA MET A 59 -5.98 -6.31 -7.68
C MET A 59 -5.31 -5.77 -8.92
N SER A 60 -5.58 -4.51 -9.26
CA SER A 60 -4.79 -3.83 -10.27
C SER A 60 -3.39 -3.51 -9.77
N LEU A 61 -2.44 -3.41 -10.71
CA LEU A 61 -1.06 -3.03 -10.43
C LEU A 61 -0.95 -1.65 -9.72
N GLN A 62 -1.84 -0.72 -10.05
CA GLN A 62 -1.90 0.58 -9.37
C GLN A 62 -2.28 0.45 -7.89
N THR A 63 -3.25 -0.42 -7.59
CA THR A 63 -3.67 -0.70 -6.21
C THR A 63 -2.53 -1.33 -5.41
N LEU A 64 -1.79 -2.25 -6.04
CA LEU A 64 -0.60 -2.86 -5.45
C LEU A 64 0.44 -1.80 -5.08
N TYR A 65 0.74 -0.88 -6.00
CA TYR A 65 1.69 0.21 -5.75
C TYR A 65 1.26 1.09 -4.58
N GLY A 66 -0.02 1.41 -4.47
CA GLY A 66 -0.57 2.15 -3.33
C GLY A 66 -0.32 1.43 -2.00
N LYS A 67 -0.63 0.13 -1.93
CA LYS A 67 -0.42 -0.68 -0.71
C LYS A 67 1.05 -0.73 -0.27
N LEU A 68 1.95 -0.98 -1.22
CA LEU A 68 3.39 -1.05 -0.95
C LEU A 68 3.94 0.31 -0.51
N TRP A 69 3.49 1.40 -1.15
CA TRP A 69 3.85 2.76 -0.77
C TRP A 69 3.37 3.12 0.65
N SER A 70 2.11 2.82 0.98
CA SER A 70 1.56 3.03 2.31
C SER A 70 2.30 2.22 3.38
N HIS A 71 2.72 0.99 3.07
CA HIS A 71 3.52 0.17 3.97
C HIS A 71 4.89 0.80 4.25
N GLU A 72 5.58 1.30 3.21
CA GLU A 72 6.89 1.94 3.36
C GLU A 72 6.81 3.24 4.17
N ILE A 73 5.85 4.12 3.86
CA ILE A 73 5.63 5.35 4.64
C ILE A 73 5.37 5.03 6.11
N ARG A 74 4.50 4.04 6.38
CA ARG A 74 4.20 3.63 7.75
C ARG A 74 5.46 3.15 8.47
N ASN A 75 6.29 2.36 7.79
CA ASN A 75 7.55 1.85 8.33
C ASN A 75 8.59 2.96 8.57
N GLU A 76 8.61 4.01 7.74
CA GLU A 76 9.46 5.18 7.97
C GLU A 76 8.93 6.03 9.14
N MET A 77 7.62 6.24 9.24
CA MET A 77 7.00 6.94 10.38
C MET A 77 7.20 6.21 11.71
N THR A 78 7.08 4.88 11.75
CA THR A 78 7.30 4.11 12.98
C THR A 78 8.75 4.17 13.44
N LYS A 79 9.72 4.21 12.52
CA LYS A 79 11.14 4.42 12.85
C LYS A 79 11.40 5.79 13.47
N LEU A 80 10.69 6.83 13.02
CA LEU A 80 10.80 8.18 13.57
C LEU A 80 10.10 8.34 14.93
N SER A 81 9.07 7.53 15.24
CA SER A 81 8.38 7.56 16.54
C SER A 81 9.10 6.82 17.69
N VAL A 82 10.27 6.22 17.47
CA VAL A 82 11.03 5.49 18.52
C VAL A 82 11.87 6.43 19.40
N ILE A 83 11.44 7.68 19.61
CA ILE A 83 11.99 8.55 20.66
C ILE A 83 10.88 8.85 21.67
N GLN A 84 10.63 7.88 22.56
CA GLN A 84 10.68 8.06 24.03
C GLN A 84 10.49 6.71 24.75
N PRO A 85 11.48 6.23 25.52
CA PRO A 85 11.26 5.27 26.58
C PRO A 85 10.83 6.02 27.85
N CYS A 86 9.57 5.87 28.27
CA CYS A 86 9.14 6.27 29.61
C CYS A 86 9.24 5.05 30.54
N HIS A 87 10.35 4.95 31.26
CA HIS A 87 10.48 4.07 32.43
C HIS A 87 9.97 4.81 33.67
N GLY A 88 8.93 4.26 34.32
CA GLY A 88 8.36 4.70 35.62
C GLY A 88 7.46 5.94 35.50
N SER A 89 6.23 5.99 36.01
CA SER A 89 5.59 5.30 37.12
C SER A 89 4.05 5.24 36.95
N GLU A 90 3.49 4.12 37.42
CA GLU A 90 2.09 3.88 37.84
C GLU A 90 0.94 4.02 36.80
N CYS A 91 0.58 2.88 36.19
CA CYS A 91 -0.68 2.71 35.46
C CYS A 91 -1.88 2.74 36.41
N ARG A 92 -2.54 3.89 36.58
CA ARG A 92 -3.93 3.94 37.10
C ARG A 92 -4.91 3.85 35.94
N LYS A 93 -5.53 2.68 35.77
CA LYS A 93 -6.64 2.49 34.83
C LYS A 93 -7.79 3.42 35.20
N LYS A 94 -8.20 4.30 34.29
CA LYS A 94 -9.56 4.84 34.27
C LYS A 94 -10.16 4.56 32.90
N GLN A 95 -11.06 3.59 32.91
CA GLN A 95 -11.97 3.29 31.83
C GLN A 95 -13.00 4.42 31.79
N THR A 96 -13.02 5.18 30.70
CA THR A 96 -14.17 6.02 30.33
C THR A 96 -14.43 5.76 28.86
N GLU A 97 -15.54 5.05 28.61
CA GLU A 97 -16.16 4.91 27.30
C GLU A 97 -16.30 6.27 26.64
N ASN A 98 -15.79 6.40 25.41
CA ASN A 98 -16.30 7.40 24.48
C ASN A 98 -16.60 6.71 23.16
N LYS A 99 -17.90 6.54 22.94
CA LYS A 99 -18.57 5.99 21.78
C LYS A 99 -18.31 6.90 20.57
N VAL A 100 -17.41 6.51 19.67
CA VAL A 100 -17.28 7.17 18.36
C VAL A 100 -18.36 6.61 17.45
N VAL A 101 -19.39 7.42 17.21
CA VAL A 101 -20.43 7.16 16.21
C VAL A 101 -19.81 7.42 14.83
N VAL A 102 -19.73 6.36 14.01
CA VAL A 102 -19.41 6.47 12.59
C VAL A 102 -20.63 7.05 11.87
N LYS A 103 -20.47 8.20 11.21
CA LYS A 103 -21.38 8.66 10.16
C LYS A 103 -20.76 8.31 8.81
N ASP A 104 -21.31 7.25 8.21
CA ASP A 104 -21.23 6.93 6.78
C ASP A 104 -22.13 7.91 6.02
N GLU A 105 -21.60 8.67 5.05
CA GLU A 105 -22.18 9.16 3.76
C GLU A 105 -20.98 9.80 3.01
N GLY A 106 -20.57 9.56 1.77
CA GLY A 106 -21.23 9.12 0.54
C GLY A 106 -20.54 9.92 -0.58
N TRP A 107 -19.60 9.35 -1.33
CA TRP A 107 -18.91 10.06 -2.41
C TRP A 107 -19.81 10.17 -3.65
N ALA A 108 -20.43 11.34 -3.84
CA ALA A 108 -21.16 11.66 -5.05
C ALA A 108 -20.49 12.85 -5.80
N ARG A 109 -20.08 12.54 -7.05
CA ARG A 109 -19.91 13.43 -8.20
C ARG A 109 -18.93 14.62 -8.09
N LEU A 110 -17.76 14.43 -8.71
CA LEU A 110 -17.10 15.50 -9.45
C LEU A 110 -17.98 15.87 -10.65
N SER A 111 -18.47 17.11 -10.70
CA SER A 111 -18.93 17.73 -11.94
C SER A 111 -18.34 19.13 -12.03
N SER A 112 -17.58 19.32 -13.10
CA SER A 112 -16.97 20.56 -13.59
C SER A 112 -17.94 21.74 -13.64
N THR A 113 -17.50 22.95 -13.26
CA THR A 113 -17.56 24.14 -14.15
C THR A 113 -16.63 25.23 -13.59
N TYR A 114 -15.60 25.59 -14.35
CA TYR A 114 -14.90 26.87 -14.17
C TYR A 114 -15.67 27.94 -14.96
N LEU A 115 -16.09 28.99 -14.28
CA LEU A 115 -16.31 30.32 -14.83
C LEU A 115 -15.68 31.33 -13.87
#